data_AF-X1BSI5-F1
#
_entry.id   AF-X1BSI5-F1
#
_cell.length_a   1.000
_cell.length_b   1.000
_cell.length_c   1.000
_cell.angle_alpha   90.00
_cell.angle_beta   90.00
_cell.angle_gamma   90.00
#
_symmetry.space_group_name_H-M   'P 1'
#
loop_
_entity.id
_entity.type
_entity.pdbx_description
1 polymer ?
#
loop_
_entity_poly.entity_id
_entity_poly.type
_entity_poly.pdbx_seq_one_letter_code
_entity_poly.pdbx_strand_id
1 'polypeptide(L)' 'MKEYESLLPLFLEIIKIAPDSADTSYHIACLYSRKGRVQESIKWLNKALTNDSKKQRFFESDPDLENIKK' A
#
# COMPACT_ATOMS: atom_id res chain seq x y z
N MET A 1 -10.04 14.28 -5.13
CA MET A 1 -9.17 13.12 -4.89
C MET A 1 -7.88 13.09 -5.73
N LYS A 2 -7.42 14.21 -6.35
CA LYS A 2 -6.14 14.22 -7.09
C LYS A 2 -4.90 14.20 -6.17
N GLU A 3 -5.04 14.68 -4.94
CA GLU A 3 -3.91 14.80 -4.00
C GLU A 3 -3.40 13.44 -3.52
N TYR A 4 -4.28 12.45 -3.33
CA TYR A 4 -3.89 11.14 -2.83
C TYR A 4 -2.90 10.44 -3.76
N GLU A 5 -3.12 10.50 -5.08
CA GLU A 5 -2.22 9.89 -6.08
C GLU A 5 -0.83 10.53 -6.15
N SER A 6 -0.70 11.77 -5.67
CA SER A 6 0.55 12.52 -5.56
C SER A 6 1.31 12.26 -4.27
N LEU A 7 0.80 11.43 -3.35
CA LEU A 7 1.47 11.13 -2.08
C LEU A 7 2.51 10.01 -2.17
N LEU A 8 2.58 9.30 -3.30
CA LEU A 8 3.54 8.21 -3.46
C LEU A 8 4.99 8.63 -3.18
N PRO A 9 5.49 9.77 -3.69
CA PRO A 9 6.85 10.23 -3.36
C PRO A 9 7.04 10.46 -1.86
N LEU A 10 6.04 11.02 -1.18
CA LEU A 10 6.10 11.28 0.26
C LEU A 10 6.20 9.97 1.06
N PHE A 11 5.35 8.99 0.76
CA PHE A 11 5.40 7.70 1.45
C PHE A 11 6.70 6.93 1.15
N LEU A 12 7.28 7.10 -0.06
CA LEU A 12 8.59 6.54 -0.39
C LEU A 12 9.74 7.20 0.38
N GLU A 13 9.61 8.46 0.81
CA GLU A 13 10.58 9.06 1.74
C GLU A 13 10.34 8.58 3.18
N ILE A 14 9.07 8.48 3.61
CA ILE A 14 8.72 8.01 4.96
C ILE A 14 9.24 6.58 5.19
N ILE A 15 9.08 5.68 4.21
CA ILE A 15 9.53 4.29 4.35
C ILE A 15 11.07 4.18 4.44
N LYS A 16 11.83 5.17 3.97
CA LYS A 16 13.30 5.18 4.18
C LYS A 16 13.65 5.47 5.64
N ILE A 17 12.82 6.25 6.32
CA ILE A 17 12.99 6.62 7.74
C ILE A 17 12.44 5.51 8.64
N ALA A 18 11.31 4.90 8.25
CA ALA A 18 10.63 3.85 8.99
C ALA A 18 10.38 2.62 8.09
N PRO A 19 11.42 1.82 7.78
CA PRO A 19 11.33 0.71 6.83
C PRO A 19 10.35 -0.40 7.26
N ASP A 20 10.11 -0.52 8.56
CA ASP A 20 9.25 -1.55 9.12
C ASP A 20 7.79 -1.10 9.28
N SER A 21 7.46 0.13 8.87
CA SER A 21 6.10 0.65 8.99
C SER A 21 5.12 -0.11 8.08
N ALA A 22 4.32 -0.97 8.69
CA ALA A 22 3.24 -1.70 8.02
C ALA A 22 2.21 -0.73 7.42
N ASP A 23 1.88 0.36 8.12
CA ASP A 23 1.00 1.43 7.64
C ASP A 23 1.53 2.10 6.38
N THR A 24 2.81 2.48 6.38
CA THR A 24 3.43 3.15 5.23
C THR A 24 3.49 2.21 4.02
N SER A 25 3.89 0.95 4.24
CA SER A 25 3.89 -0.07 3.18
C SER A 25 2.48 -0.30 2.62
N TYR A 26 1.45 -0.30 3.47
CA TYR A 26 0.06 -0.44 3.07
C TYR A 26 -0.41 0.74 2.20
N HIS A 27 -0.14 1.98 2.61
CA HIS A 27 -0.48 3.16 1.80
C HIS A 27 0.24 3.17 0.44
N ILE A 28 1.51 2.74 0.39
CA ILE A 28 2.24 2.60 -0.87
C ILE A 28 1.56 1.57 -1.77
N ALA A 29 1.09 0.44 -1.21
CA ALA A 29 0.33 -0.55 -1.96
C ALA A 29 -0.96 0.06 -2.55
N CYS A 30 -1.80 0.69 -1.73
CA CYS A 30 -3.03 1.35 -2.22
C CYS A 30 -2.75 2.34 -3.36
N LEU A 31 -1.67 3.12 -3.26
CA LEU A 31 -1.31 4.08 -4.30
C LEU A 31 -0.83 3.43 -5.61
N TYR A 32 -0.06 2.34 -5.54
CA TYR A 32 0.31 1.59 -6.75
C TYR A 32 -0.88 0.88 -7.38
N SER A 33 -1.76 0.36 -6.53
CA SER A 33 -3.01 -0.29 -6.91
C SER A 33 -3.88 0.63 -7.76
N ARG A 34 -4.17 1.84 -7.27
CA ARG A 34 -4.95 2.86 -7.99
C ARG A 34 -4.32 3.28 -9.31
N LYS A 35 -2.99 3.26 -9.41
CA LYS A 35 -2.24 3.56 -10.64
C LYS A 35 -2.20 2.39 -11.64
N GLY A 36 -2.87 1.28 -11.35
CA GLY A 36 -2.84 0.07 -12.18
C GLY A 36 -1.51 -0.71 -12.11
N ARG A 37 -0.60 -0.32 -11.22
CA ARG A 37 0.69 -1.00 -11.01
C ARG A 37 0.52 -2.14 -10.01
N VAL A 38 -0.21 -3.17 -10.44
CA VAL A 38 -0.66 -4.28 -9.59
C VAL A 38 0.53 -5.06 -9.00
N GLN A 39 1.57 -5.33 -9.79
CA GLN A 39 2.73 -6.11 -9.33
C GLN A 39 3.51 -5.39 -8.22
N GLU A 40 3.70 -4.08 -8.34
CA GLU A 40 4.32 -3.26 -7.30
C GLU A 40 3.43 -3.18 -6.07
N SER A 41 2.13 -3.03 -6.28
CA SER A 41 1.16 -3.02 -5.18
C SER A 41 1.25 -4.29 -4.33
N ILE A 42 1.24 -5.47 -4.95
CA ILE A 42 1.36 -6.77 -4.27
C ILE A 42 2.65 -6.85 -3.45
N LYS A 43 3.79 -6.39 -4.01
CA LYS A 43 5.06 -6.39 -3.28
C LYS A 43 5.00 -5.55 -2.00
N TRP A 44 4.38 -4.38 -2.06
CA TRP A 44 4.23 -3.50 -0.90
C TRP A 44 3.17 -3.98 0.09
N LEU A 45 2.09 -4.57 -0.41
CA LEU A 45 1.06 -5.19 0.41
C LEU A 45 1.64 -6.36 1.21
N ASN A 46 2.43 -7.22 0.58
CA ASN A 46 3.09 -8.34 1.27
C ASN A 46 4.02 -7.85 2.39
N LYS A 47 4.74 -6.74 2.19
CA LYS A 47 5.53 -6.13 3.26
C LYS A 47 4.66 -5.64 4.42
N ALA A 48 3.54 -4.98 4.11
CA ALA A 48 2.60 -4.53 5.13
C ALA A 48 2.03 -5.69 5.95
N LEU A 49 1.60 -6.76 5.28
CA LEU A 49 1.01 -7.95 5.92
C LEU A 49 2.04 -8.76 6.72
N THR A 50 3.30 -8.77 6.29
CA THR A 50 4.39 -9.44 7.03
C THR A 50 4.65 -8.75 8.37
N ASN A 51 4.59 -7.41 8.39
CA ASN A 51 4.88 -6.62 9.58
C ASN A 51 3.65 -6.47 10.50
N ASP A 52 2.44 -6.46 9.95
CA ASP A 52 1.20 -6.49 10.73
C ASP A 52 0.13 -7.31 10.01
N SER A 53 -0.06 -8.55 10.46
CA SER A 53 -1.06 -9.45 9.91
C SER A 53 -2.51 -8.96 10.10
N LYS A 54 -2.76 -8.02 11.03
CA LYS A 54 -4.08 -7.40 11.19
C LYS A 54 -4.46 -6.53 9.98
N LYS A 55 -3.49 -6.13 9.16
CA LYS A 55 -3.72 -5.44 7.87
C LYS A 55 -4.53 -6.26 6.88
N GLN A 56 -4.59 -7.58 7.04
CA GLN A 56 -5.42 -8.45 6.21
C GLN A 56 -6.91 -8.06 6.26
N ARG A 57 -7.42 -7.64 7.42
CA ARG A 57 -8.82 -7.19 7.56
C ARG A 57 -9.11 -5.90 6.79
N PHE A 58 -8.12 -5.02 6.70
CA PHE A 58 -8.22 -3.78 5.92
C PHE A 58 -8.18 -4.11 4.43
N PHE A 59 -7.26 -4.99 4.01
CA PHE A 59 -7.18 -5.45 2.62
C PHE A 59 -8.54 -5.93 2.09
N GLU A 60 -9.24 -6.80 2.82
CA GLU A 60 -10.52 -7.38 2.38
C GLU A 60 -11.60 -6.33 2.08
N SER A 61 -11.63 -5.23 2.84
CA SER A 61 -12.64 -4.17 2.71
C SER A 61 -12.19 -2.95 1.91
N ASP A 62 -10.89 -2.82 1.61
CA ASP A 62 -10.34 -1.64 0.95
C ASP A 62 -10.66 -1.63 -0.57
N PRO A 63 -11.39 -0.62 -1.08
CA PRO A 63 -11.69 -0.50 -2.50
C PRO A 63 -10.46 -0.15 -3.33
N ASP A 64 -9.44 0.49 -2.76
CA ASP A 64 -8.22 0.84 -3.49
C ASP A 64 -7.45 -0.41 -3.91
N LEU A 65 -7.67 -1.56 -3.25
CA LEU A 65 -7.00 -2.84 -3.50
C LEU A 65 -7.86 -3.84 -4.28
N GLU A 66 -8.99 -3.41 -4.84
CA GLU A 66 -9.93 -4.31 -5.55
C GLU A 66 -9.29 -5.01 -6.76
N ASN A 67 -8.40 -4.33 -7.49
CA ASN A 67 -7.71 -4.92 -8.65
C ASN A 67 -6.60 -5.93 -8.26
N ILE A 68 -6.29 -6.08 -6.97
CA ILE A 68 -5.36 -7.08 -6.44
C ILE A 68 -6.10 -8.34 -5.98
N LYS A 69 -7.38 -8.22 -5.62
CA LYS A 69 -8.20 -9.33 -5.10
C LYS A 69 -8.64 -10.34 -6.16
N LYS A 70 -8.31 -10.10 -7.43
CA LYS A 70 -8.77 -10.88 -8.59
C LYS A 70 -7.87 -12.07 -8.90
#